data_AF-A0A8K1D2G2-F1
#
_entry.id   AF-A0A8K1D2G2-F1
#
_cell.length_a   1.000
_cell.length_b   1.000
_cell.length_c   1.000
_cell.angle_alpha   90.00
_cell.angle_beta   90.00
_cell.angle_gamma   90.00
#
_symmetry.space_group_name_H-M   'P 1'
#
loop_
_entity.id
_entity.type
_entity.pdbx_description
1 polymer ?
#
loop_
_entity_poly.entity_id
_entity_poly.type
_entity_poly.pdbx_seq_one_letter_code
_entity_poly.pdbx_strand_id
1 'polypeptide(L)' 'VANYIKEQSAANFQAIVISLKEEFYTKAQSLIGVYPEQGDCVISKVLTFDLTKYPDTNPAPNEQ' A
#
# COMPACT_ATOMS: atom_id res chain seq x y z
N VAL A 1 -6.43 -10.28 -8.36
CA VAL A 1 -6.36 -8.84 -8.71
C VAL A 1 -5.14 -8.16 -8.12
N ALA A 2 -4.92 -8.15 -6.80
CA ALA A 2 -3.78 -7.44 -6.20
C ALA A 2 -2.39 -7.87 -6.72
N ASN A 3 -2.17 -9.17 -6.99
CA ASN A 3 -0.92 -9.64 -7.60
C ASN A 3 -0.69 -9.08 -9.01
N TYR A 4 -1.73 -9.10 -9.84
CA TYR A 4 -1.66 -8.53 -11.19
C TYR A 4 -1.29 -7.05 -11.15
N ILE A 5 -1.88 -6.29 -10.23
CA ILE A 5 -1.52 -4.87 -10.04
C ILE A 5 -0.05 -4.75 -9.63
N LYS A 6 0.43 -5.52 -8.64
CA LYS A 6 1.84 -5.52 -8.20
C LYS A 6 2.79 -5.78 -9.39
N GLU A 7 2.56 -6.87 -10.13
CA GLU A 7 3.38 -7.29 -11.27
C GLU A 7 3.41 -6.24 -12.39
N GLN A 8 2.24 -5.74 -12.81
CA GLN A 8 2.18 -4.75 -13.88
C GLN A 8 2.74 -3.39 -13.44
N SER A 9 2.57 -3.04 -12.16
CA SER A 9 3.06 -1.77 -11.64
C SER A 9 4.58 -1.67 -11.54
N ALA A 10 5.28 -2.81 -11.58
CA ALA A 10 6.74 -2.85 -11.50
C ALA A 10 7.43 -2.36 -12.79
N ALA A 11 6.78 -2.48 -13.95
CA ALA A 11 7.41 -2.18 -15.23
C ALA A 11 6.54 -1.38 -16.22
N ASN A 12 5.20 -1.44 -16.10
CA ASN A 12 4.32 -0.98 -17.18
C ASN A 12 3.57 0.32 -16.85
N PHE A 13 3.16 0.53 -15.59
CA PHE A 13 2.44 1.74 -15.19
C PHE A 13 2.56 2.01 -13.68
N GLN A 14 2.25 3.23 -13.25
CA GLN A 14 2.07 3.53 -11.82
C GLN A 14 0.62 3.27 -11.41
N ALA A 15 0.42 2.50 -10.34
CA ALA A 15 -0.91 2.19 -9.80
C ALA A 15 -1.13 2.87 -8.45
N ILE A 16 -2.17 3.69 -8.32
CA ILE A 16 -2.62 4.23 -7.03
C ILE A 16 -3.93 3.53 -6.67
N VAL A 17 -3.93 2.80 -5.55
CA VAL A 17 -5.08 2.01 -5.09
C VAL A 17 -5.59 2.58 -3.77
N ILE A 18 -6.87 2.98 -3.75
CA ILE A 18 -7.58 3.34 -2.51
C ILE A 18 -8.35 2.09 -2.07
N SER A 19 -7.94 1.50 -0.96
CA SER A 19 -8.54 0.26 -0.44
C SER A 19 -8.55 0.25 1.08
N LEU A 20 -9.60 -0.31 1.66
CA LEU A 20 -9.69 -0.65 3.09
C LEU A 20 -9.30 -2.10 3.36
N LYS A 21 -9.09 -2.92 2.32
CA LYS A 21 -8.76 -4.34 2.46
C LYS A 21 -7.26 -4.56 2.56
N GLU A 22 -6.85 -5.28 3.58
CA GLU A 22 -5.44 -5.65 3.85
C GLU A 22 -4.76 -6.35 2.68
N GLU A 23 -5.46 -7.28 2.03
CA GLU A 23 -4.96 -8.05 0.88
C GLU A 23 -4.51 -7.20 -0.32
N PHE A 24 -4.91 -5.93 -0.38
CA PHE A 24 -4.49 -4.98 -1.42
C PHE A 24 -3.29 -4.14 -0.97
N TYR A 25 -3.39 -3.48 0.20
CA TYR A 25 -2.37 -2.51 0.59
C TYR A 25 -1.09 -3.16 1.10
N THR A 26 -1.14 -4.42 1.57
CA THR A 26 0.06 -5.20 1.94
C THR A 26 0.98 -5.53 0.76
N LYS A 27 0.49 -5.40 -0.47
CA LYS A 27 1.27 -5.68 -1.69
C LYS A 27 1.87 -4.43 -2.35
N ALA A 28 1.63 -3.25 -1.78
CA ALA A 28 2.15 -1.98 -2.27
C ALA A 28 3.60 -1.76 -1.83
N GLN A 29 4.31 -0.87 -2.51
CA GLN A 29 5.66 -0.45 -2.10
C GLN A 29 5.61 0.59 -0.96
N SER A 30 4.56 1.39 -0.89
CA SER A 30 4.37 2.41 0.13
C SER A 30 2.90 2.63 0.43
N LEU A 31 2.60 3.07 1.66
CA LEU A 31 1.26 3.42 2.11
C LEU A 31 1.15 4.93 2.30
N ILE A 32 0.01 5.46 1.88
CA ILE A 32 -0.43 6.82 2.17
C ILE A 32 -1.63 6.72 3.10
N GLY A 33 -1.40 6.93 4.39
CA GLY A 33 -2.45 6.93 5.39
C GLY A 33 -3.11 8.32 5.47
N VAL A 34 -4.42 8.39 5.27
CA VAL A 34 -5.18 9.64 5.43
C VAL A 34 -6.06 9.53 6.66
N TYR A 35 -5.97 10.51 7.56
CA TYR A 35 -6.77 10.54 8.79
C TYR A 35 -7.28 11.96 9.10
N PRO A 36 -8.42 12.10 9.78
CA PRO A 36 -8.92 13.41 10.19
C PRO A 36 -8.21 13.91 11.45
N GLU A 37 -7.80 15.19 11.46
CA GLU A 37 -7.46 15.92 12.69
C GLU A 37 -8.76 16.28 13.42
N GLN A 38 -8.79 16.10 14.75
CA GLN A 38 -9.96 16.40 15.56
C GLN A 38 -10.08 17.92 15.75
N GLY A 39 -11.26 18.49 15.47
CA GLY A 39 -11.55 19.91 15.63
C GLY A 39 -12.91 20.29 15.04
N ASP A 40 -13.25 21.59 15.07
CA ASP A 40 -14.53 22.12 14.56
C ASP A 40 -14.71 21.96 13.05
N CYS A 41 -13.60 21.77 12.32
CA CYS A 41 -13.58 21.50 10.89
C CYS A 41 -12.72 20.25 10.64
N VAL A 42 -13.17 19.39 9.72
CA VAL A 42 -12.40 18.19 9.34
C VAL A 42 -11.22 18.61 8.49
N ILE A 43 -10.01 18.50 9.05
CA ILE A 43 -8.75 18.73 8.35
C ILE A 43 -8.09 17.37 8.13
N SER A 44 -7.95 16.95 6.87
CA SER A 44 -7.25 15.71 6.54
C SER A 44 -5.74 15.87 6.72
N LYS A 45 -5.12 14.91 7.43
CA LYS A 45 -3.68 14.75 7.56
C LYS A 45 -3.21 13.52 6.79
N VAL A 46 -1.93 13.52 6.42
CA VAL A 46 -1.31 12.47 5.63
C VAL A 46 -0.10 11.91 6.36
N LEU A 47 0.00 10.59 6.41
CA LEU A 47 1.16 9.82 6.85
C LEU A 47 1.71 9.06 5.65
N THR A 48 3.03 8.96 5.56
CA THR A 48 3.72 8.15 4.54
C THR A 48 4.46 7.01 5.23
N PHE A 49 4.39 5.81 4.66
CA PHE A 49 5.06 4.65 5.18
C PHE A 49 5.65 3.82 4.05
N ASP A 50 6.95 3.57 4.11
CA ASP A 50 7.69 2.81 3.09
C ASP A 50 7.76 1.34 3.50
N LEU A 51 7.05 0.49 2.76
CA LEU A 51 6.95 -0.95 3.03
C LEU A 51 8.18 -1.72 2.52
N THR A 52 8.96 -1.16 1.59
CA THR A 52 10.15 -1.84 1.04
C THR A 52 11.25 -2.09 2.08
N LYS A 53 11.16 -1.42 3.23
CA LYS A 53 12.06 -1.58 4.38
C LYS A 53 11.77 -2.82 5.22
N TYR A 54 10.66 -3.50 4.97
CA TYR A 54 10.24 -4.67 5.72
C TYR A 54 10.18 -5.90 4.82
N PRO A 55 10.59 -7.09 5.30
CA PRO A 55 10.50 -8.31 4.52
C PRO A 55 9.04 -8.68 4.26
N ASP A 56 8.77 -9.25 3.08
CA ASP A 56 7.46 -9.81 2.77
C ASP A 56 7.14 -10.93 3.77
N THR A 57 6.04 -10.80 4.52
CA THR A 57 5.63 -11.75 5.57
C THR A 57 5.10 -13.08 5.02
N ASN A 58 4.93 -13.18 3.70
CA ASN A 58 4.56 -14.40 3.01
C ASN A 58 5.46 -14.54 1.77
N PRO A 59 6.70 -15.06 1.92
CA PRO A 59 7.52 -15.37 0.77
C PRO A 59 6.74 -16.34 -0.13
N ALA A 60 6.79 -16.12 -1.44
CA ALA A 60 6.21 -17.10 -2.34
C ALA A 60 6.86 -18.47 -2.04
N PRO A 61 6.11 -19.58 -2.08
CA PRO A 61 6.63 -20.92 -1.72
C PRO A 61 7.82 -21.41 -2.58
N ASN A 62 8.32 -20.59 -3.50
CA ASN A 62 9.35 -20.93 -4.48
C ASN A 62 10.65 -20.11 -4.30
N GLU A 63 10.81 -19.35 -3.19
CA GLU A 63 12.02 -18.57 -2.90
C GLU A 63 12.86 -19.17 -1.75
N GLN A 64 12.84 -20.50 -1.59
CA GLN A 64 13.82 -21.27 -0.81
C GLN A 64 14.78 -22.04 -1.73
#